data_AF-A0A7C8CMR5-F1
#
_entry.id   AF-A0A7C8CMR5-F1
#
_cell.length_a   1.000
_cell.length_b   1.000
_cell.length_c   1.000
_cell.angle_alpha   90.00
_cell.angle_beta   90.00
_cell.angle_gamma   90.00
#
_symmetry.space_group_name_H-M   'P 1'
#
loop_
_entity.id
_entity.type
_entity.pdbx_description
1 polymer ?
#
loop_
_entity_poly.entity_id
_entity_poly.type
_entity_poly.pdbx_seq_one_letter_code
_entity_poly.pdbx_strand_id
1 'polypeptide(L)'
;MTESDGVQQSRAAQANPTTIPSFIGTLAEGVHVLGGMGNALSIETNTGVVQIDTGPSRGEARKMLAALREITEAPVHSILYSHGHLGYNNAVNTWLEDSAARGDAAPRVIAHENLVRRWERYRETEGLQKFFVELQFRLPVGTMKQALELNLPSETFQNALRLGDASRQIQILWAPSETDDALVAWLPKEKLLYGGAAITPSIPNVGTPLRSLRDPVRWADTLERLARLQPEIVVMEFGPALEGRERIQEILLGTAAALRWLRTEVVNRINRGMGVVEILHELDYPPDLFRVPWMKPLYGCADYIVRDIFRGETGWWDRNPTHLHPAHPDAAGAAVFSALENPAAVLDRARELAEQGETQLALHVVDILALGPGDSAEV
;
A
#
# COMPACT_ATOMS: atom_id res chain seq x y z
N MET A 1 -39.06 9.82 -21.17
CA MET A 1 -38.45 10.44 -19.97
C MET A 1 -37.37 9.49 -19.52
N THR A 2 -36.19 9.73 -20.05
CA THR A 2 -35.08 8.79 -20.24
C THR A 2 -33.95 9.13 -19.27
N GLU A 3 -33.47 8.10 -18.60
CA GLU A 3 -32.05 7.82 -18.28
C GLU A 3 -31.12 9.04 -18.26
N SER A 4 -30.99 9.68 -17.09
CA SER A 4 -29.93 10.64 -16.80
C SER A 4 -29.13 10.31 -15.54
N ASP A 5 -29.29 9.11 -14.97
CA ASP A 5 -28.69 8.73 -13.68
C ASP A 5 -27.27 8.13 -13.82
N GLY A 6 -26.74 7.98 -15.04
CA GLY A 6 -25.45 7.35 -15.30
C GLY A 6 -24.22 8.26 -15.23
N VAL A 7 -24.37 9.59 -15.18
CA VAL A 7 -23.24 10.53 -15.42
C VAL A 7 -22.93 11.44 -14.21
N GLN A 8 -23.65 11.30 -13.09
CA GLN A 8 -23.38 12.06 -11.86
C GLN A 8 -22.60 11.29 -10.76
N GLN A 9 -22.07 10.10 -11.05
CA GLN A 9 -21.17 9.38 -10.13
C GLN A 9 -19.67 9.78 -10.23
N SER A 10 -19.32 10.81 -11.02
CA SER A 10 -17.92 11.15 -11.32
C SER A 10 -17.33 12.37 -10.57
N ARG A 11 -17.94 12.85 -9.48
CA ARG A 11 -17.43 14.02 -8.71
C ARG A 11 -17.17 13.80 -7.22
N ALA A 12 -17.06 12.55 -6.79
CA ALA A 12 -16.30 12.22 -5.60
C ALA A 12 -15.11 11.37 -6.04
N ALA A 13 -13.91 11.96 -6.06
CA ALA A 13 -12.70 11.17 -5.93
C ALA A 13 -12.93 10.24 -4.72
N GLN A 14 -13.19 8.96 -4.95
CA GLN A 14 -13.26 7.97 -3.89
C GLN A 14 -11.91 8.04 -3.19
N ALA A 15 -11.90 8.49 -1.93
CA ALA A 15 -10.71 8.91 -1.23
C ALA A 15 -9.63 7.83 -1.31
N ASN A 16 -8.46 8.17 -1.86
CA ASN A 16 -7.25 7.38 -1.72
C ASN A 16 -7.07 7.11 -0.20
N PRO A 17 -6.81 5.89 0.27
CA PRO A 17 -6.66 5.61 1.69
C PRO A 17 -5.63 6.51 2.38
N THR A 18 -4.60 6.95 1.66
CA THR A 18 -3.61 7.92 2.16
C THR A 18 -4.16 9.33 2.40
N THR A 19 -5.41 9.59 2.00
CA THR A 19 -6.12 10.86 2.20
C THR A 19 -7.24 10.75 3.24
N ILE A 20 -7.48 9.54 3.77
CA ILE A 20 -8.37 9.35 4.91
C ILE A 20 -7.65 9.92 6.14
N PRO A 21 -8.22 10.91 6.85
CA PRO A 21 -7.56 11.50 8.00
C PRO A 21 -7.19 10.45 9.05
N SER A 22 -5.95 10.51 9.54
CA SER A 22 -5.53 9.73 10.70
C SER A 22 -6.42 10.02 11.91
N PHE A 23 -6.66 9.01 12.73
CA PHE A 23 -7.19 9.25 14.06
C PHE A 23 -6.10 9.91 14.90
N ILE A 24 -6.43 11.00 15.59
CA ILE A 24 -5.53 11.63 16.56
C ILE A 24 -6.23 11.60 17.91
N GLY A 25 -5.59 10.99 18.91
CA GLY A 25 -6.17 10.88 20.25
C GLY A 25 -5.67 9.67 21.03
N THR A 26 -6.25 9.47 22.21
CA THR A 26 -5.89 8.42 23.16
C THR A 26 -6.88 7.26 23.03
N LEU A 27 -6.37 6.04 22.76
CA LEU A 27 -7.19 4.83 22.59
C LEU A 27 -7.33 4.02 23.89
N ALA A 28 -6.32 4.10 24.75
CA ALA A 28 -6.31 3.55 26.09
C ALA A 28 -5.36 4.41 26.94
N GLU A 29 -5.43 4.31 28.26
CA GLU A 29 -4.52 5.04 29.16
C GLU A 29 -3.05 4.83 28.73
N GLY A 30 -2.33 5.90 28.39
CA GLY A 30 -0.95 5.84 27.91
C GLY A 30 -0.75 5.22 26.53
N VAL A 31 -1.78 5.15 25.67
CA VAL A 31 -1.70 4.69 24.28
C VAL A 31 -2.32 5.73 23.35
N HIS A 32 -1.48 6.43 22.59
CA HIS A 32 -1.85 7.63 21.84
C HIS A 32 -1.53 7.49 20.36
N VAL A 33 -2.43 7.95 19.49
CA VAL A 33 -2.19 8.08 18.06
C VAL A 33 -1.88 9.54 17.76
N LEU A 34 -0.71 9.81 17.17
CA LEU A 34 -0.23 11.17 16.88
C LEU A 34 -0.49 11.61 15.43
N GLY A 35 -0.98 10.71 14.58
CA GLY A 35 -1.02 10.92 13.13
C GLY A 35 0.38 10.89 12.50
N GLY A 36 0.52 11.35 11.25
CA GLY A 36 1.76 11.25 10.49
C GLY A 36 1.47 11.06 9.01
N MET A 37 2.27 10.25 8.31
CA MET A 37 1.92 9.79 6.96
C MET A 37 0.67 8.90 7.03
N GLY A 38 0.68 7.91 7.93
CA GLY A 38 -0.49 7.17 8.41
C GLY A 38 -0.70 7.38 9.91
N ASN A 39 -1.33 6.42 10.57
CA ASN A 39 -1.42 6.39 12.02
C ASN A 39 -0.05 5.99 12.63
N ALA A 40 0.54 6.90 13.41
CA ALA A 40 1.71 6.62 14.24
C ALA A 40 1.27 6.48 15.71
N LEU A 41 1.87 5.55 16.45
CA LEU A 41 1.45 5.19 17.81
C LEU A 41 2.54 5.50 18.84
N SER A 42 2.18 6.16 19.94
CA SER A 42 3.02 6.39 21.11
C SER A 42 2.47 5.63 22.29
N ILE A 43 3.30 4.80 22.92
CA ILE A 43 2.91 3.96 24.05
C ILE A 43 3.77 4.32 25.25
N GLU A 44 3.15 4.82 26.31
CA GLU A 44 3.81 5.11 27.58
C GLU A 44 4.11 3.81 28.32
N THR A 45 5.34 3.70 28.85
CA THR A 45 5.83 2.62 29.70
C THR A 45 6.60 3.21 30.88
N ASN A 46 6.92 2.40 31.89
CA ASN A 46 7.74 2.85 33.03
C ASN A 46 9.17 3.26 32.64
N THR A 47 9.65 2.82 31.48
CA THR A 47 10.99 3.14 30.95
C THR A 47 11.00 4.35 30.01
N GLY A 48 9.83 4.91 29.68
CA GLY A 48 9.67 5.96 28.68
C GLY A 48 8.67 5.60 27.58
N VAL A 49 8.61 6.42 26.54
CA VAL A 49 7.69 6.24 25.41
C VAL A 49 8.29 5.31 24.36
N VAL A 50 7.48 4.36 23.88
CA VAL A 50 7.73 3.62 22.65
C VAL A 50 6.96 4.29 21.52
N GLN A 51 7.67 4.87 20.57
CA GLN A 51 7.13 5.49 19.37
C GLN A 51 7.14 4.51 18.20
N ILE A 52 6.06 4.42 17.44
CA ILE A 52 5.98 3.70 16.18
C ILE A 52 5.74 4.72 15.07
N ASP A 53 6.67 4.76 14.12
CA ASP A 53 6.79 5.73 13.03
C ASP A 53 7.06 7.18 13.45
N THR A 54 7.84 7.90 12.63
CA THR A 54 8.37 9.25 12.98
C THR A 54 7.82 10.37 12.11
N GLY A 55 7.05 10.03 11.07
CA GLY A 55 6.45 10.96 10.13
C GLY A 55 7.29 11.26 8.88
N PRO A 56 6.68 11.98 7.90
CA PRO A 56 7.22 12.13 6.56
C PRO A 56 8.24 13.25 6.39
N SER A 57 8.26 14.20 7.33
CA SER A 57 9.13 15.38 7.25
C SER A 57 9.43 15.94 8.64
N ARG A 58 10.50 16.73 8.72
CA ARG A 58 10.86 17.49 9.94
C ARG A 58 9.71 18.36 10.46
N GLY A 59 8.91 18.95 9.56
CA GLY A 59 7.76 19.79 9.93
C GLY A 59 6.66 18.99 10.62
N GLU A 60 6.28 17.85 10.05
CA GLU A 60 5.27 16.97 10.63
C GLU A 60 5.76 16.31 11.92
N ALA A 61 7.00 15.83 11.97
CA ALA A 61 7.59 15.24 13.17
C ALA A 61 7.59 16.22 14.36
N ARG A 62 7.84 17.51 14.13
CA ARG A 62 7.73 18.54 15.19
C ARG A 62 6.32 18.71 15.73
N LYS A 63 5.30 18.59 14.87
CA LYS A 63 3.89 18.62 15.31
C LYS A 63 3.55 17.38 16.13
N MET A 64 4.00 16.21 15.68
CA MET A 64 3.83 14.94 16.41
C MET A 64 4.49 15.02 17.79
N LEU A 65 5.74 15.49 17.86
CA LEU A 65 6.45 15.71 19.12
C LEU A 65 5.74 16.71 20.02
N ALA A 66 5.28 17.86 19.49
CA ALA A 66 4.53 18.83 20.27
C ALA A 66 3.25 18.21 20.87
N ALA A 67 2.48 17.46 20.09
CA ALA A 67 1.31 16.75 20.56
C ALA A 67 1.65 15.68 21.63
N LEU A 68 2.77 14.97 21.46
CA LEU A 68 3.26 14.04 22.48
C LEU A 68 3.62 14.75 23.79
N ARG A 69 4.24 15.93 23.71
CA ARG A 69 4.64 16.71 24.90
C ARG A 69 3.49 17.39 25.61
N GLU A 70 2.36 17.62 24.94
CA GLU A 70 1.11 18.01 25.63
C GLU A 70 0.58 16.86 26.52
N ILE A 71 0.98 15.62 26.25
CA ILE A 71 0.51 14.42 26.96
C ILE A 71 1.52 13.98 28.02
N THR A 72 2.81 13.93 27.68
CA THR A 72 3.83 13.33 28.55
C THR A 72 5.23 13.93 28.38
N GLU A 73 5.92 14.11 29.50
CA GLU A 73 7.32 14.54 29.56
C GLU A 73 8.30 13.36 29.58
N ALA A 74 7.81 12.12 29.55
CA ALA A 74 8.66 10.94 29.57
C ALA A 74 9.60 10.90 28.35
N PRO A 75 10.86 10.44 28.51
CA PRO A 75 11.81 10.32 27.41
C PRO A 75 11.29 9.32 26.38
N VAL A 76 11.59 9.55 25.09
CA VAL A 76 11.35 8.54 24.05
C VAL A 76 12.44 7.49 24.17
N HIS A 77 12.08 6.29 24.63
CA HIS A 77 13.04 5.22 24.88
C HIS A 77 13.29 4.37 23.63
N SER A 78 12.28 4.18 22.78
CA SER A 78 12.40 3.39 21.55
C SER A 78 11.57 3.96 20.42
N ILE A 79 12.09 3.88 19.20
CA ILE A 79 11.43 4.24 17.95
C ILE A 79 11.40 2.99 17.08
N LEU A 80 10.20 2.60 16.63
CA LEU A 80 9.95 1.41 15.83
C LEU A 80 9.56 1.85 14.43
N TYR A 81 10.25 1.37 13.41
CA TYR A 81 9.83 1.55 12.04
C TYR A 81 8.79 0.48 11.70
N SER A 82 7.54 0.89 11.48
CA SER A 82 6.46 -0.07 11.19
C SER A 82 6.72 -0.86 9.91
N HIS A 83 7.30 -0.19 8.91
CA HIS A 83 7.75 -0.77 7.64
C HIS A 83 8.59 0.26 6.85
N GLY A 84 9.24 -0.22 5.79
CA GLY A 84 10.21 0.53 5.01
C GLY A 84 9.64 1.33 3.84
N HIS A 85 8.36 1.71 3.85
CA HIS A 85 7.85 2.69 2.88
C HIS A 85 8.36 4.09 3.16
N LEU A 86 8.49 4.88 2.08
CA LEU A 86 8.85 6.29 2.17
C LEU A 86 7.71 7.06 2.85
N GLY A 87 8.06 8.03 3.70
CA GLY A 87 7.12 8.91 4.39
C GLY A 87 6.77 8.48 5.82
N TYR A 88 7.04 7.24 6.22
CA TYR A 88 6.75 6.80 7.60
C TYR A 88 7.87 7.19 8.57
N ASN A 89 9.12 7.04 8.12
CA ASN A 89 10.30 7.09 8.99
C ASN A 89 11.38 8.08 8.53
N ASN A 90 11.05 8.95 7.58
CA ASN A 90 11.99 9.93 7.03
C ASN A 90 12.50 10.88 8.12
N ALA A 91 11.62 11.27 9.05
CA ALA A 91 11.92 12.32 10.01
C ALA A 91 12.54 11.87 11.34
N VAL A 92 13.05 10.63 11.44
CA VAL A 92 13.63 10.08 12.69
C VAL A 92 14.69 11.00 13.32
N ASN A 93 15.50 11.67 12.51
CA ASN A 93 16.54 12.57 13.01
C ASN A 93 15.95 13.72 13.84
N THR A 94 14.73 14.16 13.53
CA THR A 94 14.01 15.16 14.32
C THR A 94 13.70 14.66 15.73
N TRP A 95 13.37 13.38 15.88
CA TRP A 95 13.11 12.75 17.18
C TRP A 95 14.39 12.53 17.98
N LEU A 96 15.49 12.17 17.30
CA LEU A 96 16.81 12.06 17.92
C LEU A 96 17.32 13.42 18.40
N GLU A 97 17.14 14.47 17.59
CA GLU A 97 17.46 15.86 17.96
C GLU A 97 16.64 16.34 19.16
N ASP A 98 15.34 16.02 19.24
CA ASP A 98 14.49 16.35 20.40
C ASP A 98 15.04 15.71 21.68
N SER A 99 15.35 14.41 21.63
CA SER A 99 15.89 13.68 22.78
C SER A 99 17.22 14.28 23.23
N ALA A 100 18.12 14.59 22.29
CA ALA A 100 19.39 15.22 22.60
C ALA A 100 19.24 16.64 23.20
N ALA A 101 18.32 17.45 22.67
CA ALA A 101 18.04 18.80 23.17
C ALA A 101 17.48 18.78 24.61
N ARG A 102 16.74 17.73 24.96
CA ARG A 102 16.22 17.50 26.31
C ARG A 102 17.25 16.90 27.28
N GLY A 103 18.40 16.45 26.78
CA GLY A 103 19.39 15.70 27.58
C GLY A 103 18.96 14.27 27.90
N ASP A 104 17.95 13.75 27.19
CA ASP A 104 17.48 12.38 27.32
C ASP A 104 18.47 11.40 26.66
N ALA A 105 18.44 10.13 27.09
CA ALA A 105 19.19 9.08 26.40
C ALA A 105 18.70 8.92 24.95
N ALA A 106 19.61 8.66 24.03
CA ALA A 106 19.26 8.43 22.62
C ALA A 106 18.28 7.24 22.50
N PRO A 107 17.12 7.41 21.83
CA PRO A 107 16.17 6.32 21.63
C PRO A 107 16.79 5.17 20.85
N ARG A 108 16.43 3.94 21.20
CA ARG A 108 16.73 2.76 20.36
C ARG A 108 15.89 2.83 19.09
N VAL A 109 16.51 2.89 17.93
CA VAL A 109 15.81 2.83 16.63
C VAL A 109 15.81 1.39 16.16
N ILE A 110 14.62 0.79 16.07
CA ILE A 110 14.40 -0.65 15.89
C ILE A 110 13.55 -0.88 14.65
N ALA A 111 13.92 -1.86 13.82
CA ALA A 111 13.09 -2.31 12.71
C ALA A 111 13.23 -3.82 12.46
N HIS A 112 12.40 -4.37 11.59
CA HIS A 112 12.62 -5.73 11.08
C HIS A 112 13.88 -5.77 10.21
N GLU A 113 14.64 -6.88 10.22
CA GLU A 113 15.91 -7.01 9.46
C GLU A 113 15.76 -6.78 7.95
N ASN A 114 14.61 -7.15 7.37
CA ASN A 114 14.33 -6.95 5.94
C ASN A 114 14.25 -5.46 5.54
N LEU A 115 14.00 -4.54 6.49
CA LEU A 115 13.99 -3.11 6.20
C LEU A 115 15.36 -2.63 5.70
N VAL A 116 16.44 -3.16 6.28
CA VAL A 116 17.82 -2.81 5.88
C VAL A 116 18.03 -3.16 4.42
N ARG A 117 17.69 -4.41 4.02
CA ARG A 117 17.80 -4.87 2.63
C ARG A 117 16.95 -4.04 1.68
N ARG A 118 15.72 -3.69 2.09
CA ARG A 118 14.81 -2.85 1.29
C ARG A 118 15.41 -1.46 1.06
N TRP A 119 15.94 -0.82 2.09
CA TRP A 119 16.47 0.54 1.99
C TRP A 119 17.81 0.62 1.28
N GLU A 120 18.65 -0.41 1.38
CA GLU A 120 19.83 -0.56 0.52
C GLU A 120 19.44 -0.59 -0.96
N ARG A 121 18.42 -1.41 -1.30
CA ARG A 121 17.86 -1.41 -2.66
C ARG A 121 17.25 -0.08 -3.06
N TYR A 122 16.59 0.64 -2.15
CA TYR A 122 16.05 1.98 -2.46
C TYR A 122 17.15 3.02 -2.69
N ARG A 123 18.30 2.90 -2.04
CA ARG A 123 19.48 3.75 -2.35
C ARG A 123 20.04 3.44 -3.74
N GLU A 124 20.15 2.17 -4.09
CA GLU A 124 20.58 1.75 -5.44
C GLU A 124 19.59 2.22 -6.51
N THR A 125 18.29 2.17 -6.21
CA THR A 125 17.20 2.50 -7.14
C THR A 125 16.58 3.87 -6.86
N GLU A 126 17.34 4.82 -6.31
CA GLU A 126 16.79 6.08 -5.78
C GLU A 126 15.96 6.86 -6.82
N GLY A 127 16.50 7.00 -8.03
CA GLY A 127 15.79 7.65 -9.13
C GLY A 127 14.48 6.96 -9.50
N LEU A 128 14.46 5.62 -9.47
CA LEU A 128 13.25 4.83 -9.72
C LEU A 128 12.22 5.05 -8.61
N GLN A 129 12.64 5.03 -7.34
CA GLN A 129 11.73 5.28 -6.21
C GLN A 129 11.10 6.67 -6.28
N LYS A 130 11.89 7.69 -6.65
CA LYS A 130 11.42 9.06 -6.85
C LYS A 130 10.40 9.15 -7.98
N PHE A 131 10.73 8.60 -9.15
CA PHE A 131 9.83 8.54 -10.31
C PHE A 131 8.51 7.84 -9.97
N PHE A 132 8.59 6.76 -9.20
CA PHE A 132 7.46 6.00 -8.73
C PHE A 132 6.53 6.76 -7.78
N VAL A 133 7.08 7.57 -6.88
CA VAL A 133 6.29 8.48 -6.04
C VAL A 133 5.62 9.55 -6.89
N GLU A 134 6.36 10.16 -7.81
CA GLU A 134 5.83 11.19 -8.72
C GLU A 134 4.65 10.67 -9.54
N LEU A 135 4.79 9.48 -10.13
CA LEU A 135 3.73 8.84 -10.90
C LEU A 135 2.50 8.49 -10.03
N GLN A 136 2.72 7.94 -8.83
CA GLN A 136 1.64 7.54 -7.92
C GLN A 136 0.80 8.73 -7.46
N PHE A 137 1.44 9.86 -7.16
CA PHE A 137 0.77 11.07 -6.67
C PHE A 137 0.52 12.09 -7.77
N ARG A 138 0.70 11.71 -9.05
CA ARG A 138 0.51 12.57 -10.23
C ARG A 138 1.28 13.89 -10.13
N LEU A 139 2.48 13.84 -9.58
CA LEU A 139 3.41 14.97 -9.52
C LEU A 139 4.18 15.07 -10.85
N PRO A 140 4.56 16.28 -11.28
CA PRO A 140 5.46 16.45 -12.42
C PRO A 140 6.76 15.67 -12.20
N VAL A 141 7.28 15.05 -13.27
CA VAL A 141 8.56 14.34 -13.23
C VAL A 141 9.68 15.30 -12.82
N GLY A 142 10.50 14.90 -11.85
CA GLY A 142 11.58 15.74 -11.30
C GLY A 142 11.16 16.69 -10.17
N THR A 143 9.96 16.50 -9.60
CA THR A 143 9.52 17.16 -8.36
C THR A 143 10.36 16.71 -7.16
N MET A 144 10.68 15.42 -7.07
CA MET A 144 11.43 14.79 -5.99
C MET A 144 12.95 15.01 -6.17
N LYS A 145 13.40 16.25 -5.94
CA LYS A 145 14.80 16.65 -6.16
C LYS A 145 15.76 16.25 -5.03
N GLN A 146 15.25 16.13 -3.81
CA GLN A 146 16.08 15.86 -2.63
C GLN A 146 16.47 14.38 -2.56
N ALA A 147 17.60 14.07 -1.94
CA ALA A 147 17.98 12.70 -1.65
C ALA A 147 16.96 12.05 -0.70
N LEU A 148 16.74 10.74 -0.84
CA LEU A 148 15.87 10.00 0.07
C LEU A 148 16.54 9.89 1.44
N GLU A 149 15.86 10.39 2.47
CA GLU A 149 16.31 10.28 3.87
C GLU A 149 15.99 8.89 4.42
N LEU A 150 16.92 7.95 4.24
CA LEU A 150 16.82 6.55 4.67
C LEU A 150 17.75 6.27 5.85
N ASN A 151 17.35 6.65 7.06
CA ASN A 151 18.15 6.55 8.28
C ASN A 151 18.05 5.16 8.91
N LEU A 152 19.02 4.28 8.63
CA LEU A 152 18.99 2.87 9.07
C LEU A 152 18.74 2.72 10.58
N PRO A 153 18.03 1.67 11.00
CA PRO A 153 17.81 1.39 12.41
C PRO A 153 19.13 1.03 13.10
N SER A 154 19.24 1.35 14.39
CA SER A 154 20.37 0.95 15.24
C SER A 154 20.30 -0.52 15.65
N GLU A 155 19.12 -1.12 15.60
CA GLU A 155 18.84 -2.47 16.06
C GLU A 155 17.82 -3.13 15.13
N THR A 156 17.94 -4.45 14.93
CA THR A 156 16.96 -5.21 14.16
C THR A 156 16.45 -6.43 14.91
N PHE A 157 15.27 -6.91 14.52
CA PHE A 157 14.71 -8.17 14.97
C PHE A 157 14.20 -9.00 13.79
N GLN A 158 13.96 -10.29 14.03
CA GLN A 158 13.49 -11.23 13.00
C GLN A 158 12.03 -11.63 13.21
N ASN A 159 11.70 -12.28 14.33
CA ASN A 159 10.36 -12.84 14.52
C ASN A 159 9.49 -12.00 15.46
N ALA A 160 10.03 -11.68 16.64
CA ALA A 160 9.34 -10.88 17.63
C ALA A 160 10.33 -10.23 18.60
N LEU A 161 9.92 -9.12 19.19
CA LEU A 161 10.59 -8.44 20.28
C LEU A 161 9.57 -8.09 21.37
N ARG A 162 9.99 -8.07 22.63
CA ARG A 162 9.16 -7.57 23.73
C ARG A 162 9.76 -6.28 24.27
N LEU A 163 8.92 -5.28 24.44
CA LEU A 163 9.24 -4.01 25.07
C LEU A 163 8.32 -3.78 26.28
N GLY A 164 8.72 -2.87 27.16
CA GLY A 164 8.03 -2.62 28.43
C GLY A 164 8.38 -3.65 29.50
N ASP A 165 7.56 -3.70 30.54
CA ASP A 165 7.78 -4.52 31.73
C ASP A 165 6.51 -5.31 32.14
N ALA A 166 6.47 -5.82 33.36
CA ALA A 166 5.32 -6.57 33.87
C ALA A 166 4.02 -5.73 33.95
N SER A 167 4.12 -4.40 34.06
CA SER A 167 2.96 -3.50 34.15
C SER A 167 2.30 -3.22 32.80
N ARG A 168 3.10 -3.23 31.73
CA ARG A 168 2.67 -3.10 30.33
C ARG A 168 3.68 -3.78 29.40
N GLN A 169 3.29 -4.93 28.85
CA GLN A 169 4.05 -5.61 27.81
C GLN A 169 3.59 -5.18 26.42
N ILE A 170 4.54 -4.85 25.57
CA ILE A 170 4.33 -4.57 24.14
C ILE A 170 5.03 -5.68 23.36
N GLN A 171 4.27 -6.43 22.58
CA GLN A 171 4.80 -7.48 21.71
C GLN A 171 4.91 -6.95 20.29
N ILE A 172 6.13 -6.69 19.84
CA ILE A 172 6.42 -6.36 18.44
C ILE A 172 6.51 -7.67 17.68
N LEU A 173 5.68 -7.86 16.66
CA LEU A 173 5.61 -9.11 15.89
C LEU A 173 5.89 -8.83 14.42
N TRP A 174 6.67 -9.70 13.78
CA TRP A 174 6.84 -9.68 12.33
C TRP A 174 5.54 -10.04 11.62
N ALA A 175 5.08 -9.14 10.76
CA ALA A 175 3.78 -9.21 10.10
C ALA A 175 3.94 -8.94 8.58
N PRO A 176 4.64 -9.83 7.86
CA PRO A 176 4.90 -9.66 6.44
C PRO A 176 3.57 -9.59 5.70
N SER A 177 3.38 -8.48 4.99
CA SER A 177 2.10 -8.08 4.44
C SER A 177 2.37 -7.20 3.23
N GLU A 178 2.08 -5.91 3.32
CA GLU A 178 2.38 -4.94 2.29
C GLU A 178 3.87 -4.87 1.97
N THR A 179 4.69 -4.96 3.01
CA THR A 179 6.13 -5.22 2.84
C THR A 179 6.53 -6.46 3.62
N ASP A 180 7.63 -7.08 3.21
CA ASP A 180 8.22 -8.23 3.90
C ASP A 180 8.93 -7.87 5.20
N ASP A 181 9.09 -6.58 5.49
CA ASP A 181 9.65 -6.01 6.71
C ASP A 181 8.59 -5.40 7.65
N ALA A 182 7.30 -5.49 7.28
CA ALA A 182 6.23 -4.93 8.10
C ALA A 182 6.15 -5.61 9.48
N LEU A 183 5.86 -4.79 10.50
CA LEU A 183 5.63 -5.22 11.88
C LEU A 183 4.29 -4.71 12.41
N VAL A 184 3.83 -5.36 13.48
CA VAL A 184 2.70 -4.91 14.31
C VAL A 184 3.12 -4.81 15.76
N ALA A 185 2.35 -4.06 16.56
CA ALA A 185 2.51 -4.04 18.02
C ALA A 185 1.22 -4.55 18.70
N TRP A 186 1.34 -5.61 19.49
CA TRP A 186 0.25 -6.18 20.27
C TRP A 186 0.41 -5.82 21.75
N LEU A 187 -0.65 -5.25 22.33
CA LEU A 187 -0.74 -4.86 23.73
C LEU A 187 -1.80 -5.76 24.41
N PRO A 188 -1.39 -6.87 25.07
CA PRO A 188 -2.34 -7.86 25.56
C PRO A 188 -3.28 -7.35 26.65
N LYS A 189 -2.79 -6.43 27.51
CA LYS A 189 -3.57 -5.88 28.63
C LYS A 189 -4.74 -5.03 28.11
N GLU A 190 -4.47 -4.19 27.12
CA GLU A 190 -5.45 -3.33 26.46
C GLU A 190 -6.23 -4.04 25.35
N LYS A 191 -5.83 -5.27 24.98
CA LYS A 191 -6.31 -5.99 23.79
C LYS A 191 -6.27 -5.13 22.52
N LEU A 192 -5.23 -4.31 22.40
CA LEU A 192 -5.03 -3.35 21.33
C LEU A 192 -3.94 -3.84 20.39
N LEU A 193 -4.24 -3.82 19.09
CA LEU A 193 -3.30 -4.17 18.03
C LEU A 193 -3.02 -2.96 17.14
N TYR A 194 -1.77 -2.52 17.08
CA TYR A 194 -1.30 -1.66 16.00
C TYR A 194 -1.06 -2.50 14.76
N GLY A 195 -1.91 -2.35 13.74
CA GLY A 195 -1.89 -3.12 12.51
C GLY A 195 -0.89 -2.66 11.46
N GLY A 196 -0.48 -1.37 11.51
CA GLY A 196 0.39 -0.78 10.49
C GLY A 196 -0.07 -1.11 9.07
N ALA A 197 0.89 -1.31 8.17
CA ALA A 197 0.64 -1.69 6.78
C ALA A 197 0.00 -3.09 6.59
N ALA A 198 -0.12 -3.90 7.65
CA ALA A 198 -0.78 -5.21 7.55
C ALA A 198 -2.31 -5.09 7.50
N ILE A 199 -2.88 -4.01 8.03
CA ILE A 199 -4.32 -3.79 8.13
C ILE A 199 -4.66 -2.41 7.56
N THR A 200 -5.24 -2.39 6.36
CA THR A 200 -5.57 -1.17 5.61
C THR A 200 -7.09 -1.02 5.49
N PRO A 201 -7.64 0.20 5.28
CA PRO A 201 -9.09 0.42 5.23
C PRO A 201 -9.73 0.06 3.88
N SER A 202 -9.02 -0.69 3.03
CA SER A 202 -9.42 -1.02 1.66
C SER A 202 -8.83 -2.36 1.25
N ILE A 203 -9.18 -2.85 0.04
CA ILE A 203 -8.57 -4.08 -0.47
C ILE A 203 -7.03 -4.00 -0.45
N PRO A 204 -6.32 -5.06 -0.01
CA PRO A 204 -4.87 -5.08 0.02
C PRO A 204 -4.26 -4.79 -1.35
N ASN A 205 -3.26 -3.94 -1.34
CA ASN A 205 -2.48 -3.65 -2.52
C ASN A 205 -1.31 -4.62 -2.58
N VAL A 206 -1.42 -5.74 -3.29
CA VAL A 206 -0.35 -6.76 -3.33
C VAL A 206 0.76 -6.47 -4.35
N GLY A 207 0.72 -5.28 -4.94
CA GLY A 207 1.69 -4.84 -5.92
C GLY A 207 0.98 -4.02 -6.96
N THR A 208 0.85 -2.71 -6.70
CA THR A 208 0.40 -1.77 -7.74
C THR A 208 1.07 -2.14 -9.07
N PRO A 209 0.47 -1.87 -10.24
CA PRO A 209 1.05 -2.24 -11.54
C PRO A 209 2.53 -1.85 -11.75
N LEU A 210 3.07 -0.97 -10.90
CA LEU A 210 4.40 -0.38 -10.92
C LEU A 210 5.29 -0.71 -9.70
N ARG A 211 4.93 -1.68 -8.83
CA ARG A 211 5.70 -2.00 -7.62
C ARG A 211 6.15 -3.45 -7.58
N SER A 212 7.08 -3.74 -6.66
CA SER A 212 7.55 -5.09 -6.40
C SER A 212 6.41 -5.98 -5.92
N LEU A 213 6.45 -7.24 -6.36
CA LEU A 213 5.49 -8.28 -5.99
C LEU A 213 5.39 -8.42 -4.47
N ARG A 214 4.16 -8.52 -3.96
CA ARG A 214 3.85 -8.88 -2.58
C ARG A 214 3.04 -10.18 -2.62
N ASP A 215 3.29 -11.08 -1.67
CA ASP A 215 2.66 -12.40 -1.64
C ASP A 215 1.29 -12.33 -0.95
N PRO A 216 0.17 -12.57 -1.67
CA PRO A 216 -1.18 -12.52 -1.10
C PRO A 216 -1.43 -13.64 -0.08
N VAL A 217 -0.83 -14.81 -0.24
CA VAL A 217 -1.01 -15.94 0.68
C VAL A 217 -0.29 -15.65 1.99
N ARG A 218 0.93 -15.12 1.92
CA ARG A 218 1.68 -14.68 3.10
C ARG A 218 0.94 -13.58 3.87
N TRP A 219 0.28 -12.65 3.16
CA TRP A 219 -0.54 -11.63 3.80
C TRP A 219 -1.78 -12.25 4.48
N ALA A 220 -2.47 -13.20 3.84
CA ALA A 220 -3.56 -13.95 4.46
C ALA A 220 -3.11 -14.68 5.74
N ASP A 221 -1.95 -15.37 5.71
CA ASP A 221 -1.36 -16.01 6.89
C ASP A 221 -1.08 -15.00 8.02
N THR A 222 -0.62 -13.80 7.68
CA THR A 222 -0.45 -12.71 8.65
C THR A 222 -1.78 -12.31 9.27
N LEU A 223 -2.81 -12.02 8.48
CA LEU A 223 -4.13 -11.61 8.97
C LEU A 223 -4.76 -12.67 9.89
N GLU A 224 -4.67 -13.95 9.53
CA GLU A 224 -5.17 -15.06 10.35
C GLU A 224 -4.41 -15.18 11.68
N ARG A 225 -3.09 -14.99 11.68
CA ARG A 225 -2.29 -14.96 12.93
C ARG A 225 -2.69 -13.79 13.83
N LEU A 226 -2.92 -12.62 13.25
CA LEU A 226 -3.37 -11.44 14.00
C LEU A 226 -4.79 -11.62 14.56
N ALA A 227 -5.68 -12.26 13.80
CA ALA A 227 -7.03 -12.57 14.28
C ALA A 227 -7.01 -13.48 15.53
N ARG A 228 -6.05 -14.42 15.64
CA ARG A 228 -5.90 -15.29 16.82
C ARG A 228 -5.54 -14.54 18.11
N LEU A 229 -5.03 -13.31 18.02
CA LEU A 229 -4.78 -12.45 19.19
C LEU A 229 -6.09 -11.95 19.83
N GLN A 230 -7.21 -12.03 19.09
CA GLN A 230 -8.54 -11.57 19.50
C GLN A 230 -8.55 -10.09 19.97
N PRO A 231 -8.00 -9.15 19.17
CA PRO A 231 -8.03 -7.73 19.50
C PRO A 231 -9.45 -7.20 19.67
N GLU A 232 -9.59 -6.22 20.56
CA GLU A 232 -10.82 -5.45 20.74
C GLU A 232 -10.71 -4.04 20.14
N ILE A 233 -9.47 -3.55 19.95
CA ILE A 233 -9.14 -2.31 19.26
C ILE A 233 -8.03 -2.60 18.23
N VAL A 234 -8.17 -2.11 17.00
CA VAL A 234 -7.11 -2.15 15.97
C VAL A 234 -6.83 -0.75 15.44
N VAL A 235 -5.57 -0.34 15.48
CA VAL A 235 -5.08 0.85 14.76
C VAL A 235 -4.66 0.42 13.37
N MET A 236 -5.45 0.79 12.36
CA MET A 236 -5.11 0.54 10.95
C MET A 236 -4.01 1.48 10.47
N GLU A 237 -3.44 1.22 9.29
CA GLU A 237 -2.48 2.12 8.65
C GLU A 237 -3.04 3.55 8.46
N PHE A 238 -4.30 3.65 8.02
CA PHE A 238 -4.99 4.90 7.76
C PHE A 238 -6.41 4.87 8.32
N GLY A 239 -6.95 6.05 8.63
CA GLY A 239 -8.32 6.21 9.08
C GLY A 239 -8.54 5.89 10.57
N PRO A 240 -9.81 5.78 10.99
CA PRO A 240 -10.17 5.55 12.38
C PRO A 240 -9.76 4.16 12.87
N ALA A 241 -9.56 4.02 14.18
CA ALA A 241 -9.38 2.71 14.79
C ALA A 241 -10.63 1.84 14.60
N LEU A 242 -10.44 0.53 14.44
CA LEU A 242 -11.53 -0.44 14.48
C LEU A 242 -11.78 -0.83 15.94
N GLU A 243 -13.05 -0.91 16.30
CA GLU A 243 -13.49 -1.31 17.63
C GLU A 243 -14.46 -2.48 17.54
N GLY A 244 -14.41 -3.35 18.55
CA GLY A 244 -15.28 -4.50 18.68
C GLY A 244 -14.68 -5.76 18.07
N ARG A 245 -14.50 -6.78 18.90
CA ARG A 245 -13.86 -8.05 18.52
C ARG A 245 -14.49 -8.68 17.29
N GLU A 246 -15.83 -8.77 17.23
CA GLU A 246 -16.55 -9.43 16.13
C GLU A 246 -16.29 -8.74 14.80
N ARG A 247 -16.43 -7.41 14.76
CA ARG A 247 -16.13 -6.60 13.57
C ARG A 247 -14.68 -6.74 13.12
N ILE A 248 -13.74 -6.76 14.08
CA ILE A 248 -12.32 -6.95 13.75
C ILE A 248 -12.07 -8.35 13.19
N GLN A 249 -12.66 -9.40 13.78
CA GLN A 249 -12.54 -10.76 13.24
C GLN A 249 -13.12 -10.86 11.82
N GLU A 250 -14.29 -10.26 11.58
CA GLU A 250 -14.92 -10.21 10.27
C GLU A 250 -14.00 -9.57 9.23
N ILE A 251 -13.38 -8.43 9.53
CA ILE A 251 -12.48 -7.73 8.61
C ILE A 251 -11.22 -8.55 8.34
N LEU A 252 -10.54 -9.04 9.39
CA LEU A 252 -9.26 -9.76 9.23
C LEU A 252 -9.44 -11.09 8.50
N LEU A 253 -10.42 -11.89 8.94
CA LEU A 253 -10.67 -13.21 8.36
C LEU A 253 -11.36 -13.10 7.00
N GLY A 254 -12.24 -12.12 6.78
CA GLY A 254 -12.84 -11.85 5.48
C GLY A 254 -11.81 -11.43 4.44
N THR A 255 -10.87 -10.55 4.82
CA THR A 255 -9.76 -10.17 3.92
C THR A 255 -8.85 -11.35 3.62
N ALA A 256 -8.49 -12.17 4.62
CA ALA A 256 -7.71 -13.39 4.41
C ALA A 256 -8.43 -14.39 3.48
N ALA A 257 -9.73 -14.60 3.68
CA ALA A 257 -10.56 -15.47 2.85
C ALA A 257 -10.60 -14.98 1.40
N ALA A 258 -10.74 -13.67 1.16
CA ALA A 258 -10.71 -13.09 -0.17
C ALA A 258 -9.36 -13.33 -0.89
N LEU A 259 -8.23 -13.13 -0.20
CA LEU A 259 -6.90 -13.40 -0.76
C LEU A 259 -6.69 -14.88 -1.09
N ARG A 260 -7.15 -15.80 -0.23
CA ARG A 260 -7.09 -17.25 -0.49
C ARG A 260 -8.01 -17.70 -1.61
N TRP A 261 -9.20 -17.09 -1.71
CA TRP A 261 -10.12 -17.34 -2.82
C TRP A 261 -9.48 -16.94 -4.14
N LEU A 262 -8.90 -15.74 -4.24
CA LEU A 262 -8.18 -15.29 -5.44
C LEU A 262 -7.05 -16.24 -5.79
N ARG A 263 -6.23 -16.64 -4.80
CA ARG A 263 -5.16 -17.63 -5.02
C ARG A 263 -5.71 -18.91 -5.64
N THR A 264 -6.76 -19.47 -5.06
CA THR A 264 -7.36 -20.73 -5.51
C THR A 264 -7.91 -20.61 -6.93
N GLU A 265 -8.74 -19.60 -7.18
CA GLU A 265 -9.44 -19.44 -8.45
C GLU A 265 -8.51 -19.08 -9.61
N VAL A 266 -7.47 -18.30 -9.36
CA VAL A 266 -6.46 -17.98 -10.36
C VAL A 266 -5.61 -19.22 -10.69
N VAL A 267 -5.15 -19.97 -9.69
CA VAL A 267 -4.37 -21.20 -9.92
C VAL A 267 -5.18 -22.25 -10.65
N ASN A 268 -6.44 -22.44 -10.28
CA ASN A 268 -7.34 -23.38 -10.96
C ASN A 268 -7.47 -23.05 -12.46
N ARG A 269 -7.48 -21.77 -12.83
CA ARG A 269 -7.54 -21.32 -14.23
C ARG A 269 -6.19 -21.45 -14.95
N ILE A 270 -5.09 -21.14 -14.27
CA ILE A 270 -3.73 -21.38 -14.80
C ILE A 270 -3.54 -22.87 -15.12
N ASN A 271 -3.99 -23.77 -14.24
CA ASN A 271 -3.94 -25.21 -14.45
C ASN A 271 -4.78 -25.68 -15.65
N ARG A 272 -5.83 -24.92 -16.03
CA ARG A 272 -6.61 -25.12 -17.27
C ARG A 272 -5.95 -24.53 -18.51
N GLY A 273 -4.77 -23.93 -18.38
CA GLY A 273 -4.02 -23.35 -19.48
C GLY A 273 -4.40 -21.91 -19.82
N MET A 274 -5.27 -21.26 -19.04
CA MET A 274 -5.74 -19.90 -19.33
C MET A 274 -4.65 -18.85 -19.18
N GLY A 275 -4.70 -17.81 -20.02
CA GLY A 275 -3.90 -16.59 -19.90
C GLY A 275 -4.53 -15.58 -18.94
N VAL A 276 -3.72 -14.63 -18.44
CA VAL A 276 -4.16 -13.65 -17.43
C VAL A 276 -5.38 -12.82 -17.86
N VAL A 277 -5.48 -12.46 -19.15
CA VAL A 277 -6.60 -11.67 -19.66
C VAL A 277 -7.90 -12.48 -19.65
N GLU A 278 -7.85 -13.75 -20.04
CA GLU A 278 -9.00 -14.66 -19.99
C GLU A 278 -9.48 -14.85 -18.55
N ILE A 279 -8.54 -15.00 -17.61
CA ILE A 279 -8.84 -15.13 -16.18
C ILE A 279 -9.61 -13.91 -15.66
N LEU A 280 -9.16 -12.69 -16.01
CA LEU A 280 -9.82 -11.46 -15.57
C LEU A 280 -11.26 -11.34 -16.09
N HIS A 281 -11.55 -11.85 -17.29
CA HIS A 281 -12.90 -11.81 -17.86
C HIS A 281 -13.80 -12.98 -17.43
N GLU A 282 -13.22 -14.12 -17.01
CA GLU A 282 -13.97 -15.29 -16.52
C GLU A 282 -14.27 -15.22 -15.01
N LEU A 283 -13.47 -14.49 -14.22
CA LEU A 283 -13.66 -14.40 -12.78
C LEU A 283 -14.93 -13.60 -12.43
N ASP A 284 -15.83 -14.25 -11.69
CA ASP A 284 -16.92 -13.57 -10.99
C ASP A 284 -16.57 -13.47 -9.50
N TYR A 285 -16.39 -12.24 -9.02
CA TYR A 285 -15.94 -11.96 -7.65
C TYR A 285 -17.09 -12.11 -6.64
N PRO A 286 -17.00 -13.03 -5.65
CA PRO A 286 -18.05 -13.27 -4.67
C PRO A 286 -18.44 -11.98 -3.93
N PRO A 287 -19.72 -11.56 -3.98
CA PRO A 287 -20.16 -10.31 -3.34
C PRO A 287 -19.87 -10.23 -1.84
N ASP A 288 -19.96 -11.35 -1.13
CA ASP A 288 -19.69 -11.49 0.30
C ASP A 288 -18.20 -11.29 0.66
N LEU A 289 -17.29 -11.46 -0.31
CA LEU A 289 -15.86 -11.22 -0.14
C LEU A 289 -15.41 -9.87 -0.70
N PHE A 290 -16.00 -9.39 -1.80
CA PHE A 290 -15.49 -8.24 -2.55
C PHE A 290 -16.42 -7.02 -2.58
N ARG A 291 -17.70 -7.15 -2.20
CA ARG A 291 -18.64 -6.01 -2.08
C ARG A 291 -18.86 -5.58 -0.62
N VAL A 292 -17.91 -5.88 0.25
CA VAL A 292 -17.89 -5.46 1.66
C VAL A 292 -17.13 -4.14 1.85
N PRO A 293 -17.44 -3.33 2.89
CA PRO A 293 -16.91 -1.97 3.03
C PRO A 293 -15.38 -1.85 3.04
N TRP A 294 -14.67 -2.84 3.60
CA TRP A 294 -13.20 -2.85 3.72
C TRP A 294 -12.49 -3.45 2.49
N MET A 295 -13.23 -3.85 1.45
CA MET A 295 -12.66 -4.43 0.21
C MET A 295 -12.85 -3.53 -1.01
N LYS A 296 -13.18 -2.26 -0.80
CA LYS A 296 -13.30 -1.28 -1.88
C LYS A 296 -11.95 -1.06 -2.59
N PRO A 297 -11.92 -0.89 -3.92
CA PRO A 297 -10.69 -0.71 -4.70
C PRO A 297 -10.16 0.73 -4.62
N LEU A 298 -9.89 1.22 -3.42
CA LEU A 298 -9.38 2.59 -3.18
C LEU A 298 -7.86 2.69 -3.33
N TYR A 299 -7.14 1.59 -3.13
CA TYR A 299 -5.68 1.52 -3.18
C TYR A 299 -5.19 0.28 -3.92
N GLY A 300 -5.63 -0.90 -3.49
CA GLY A 300 -5.53 -2.12 -4.29
C GLY A 300 -6.72 -2.29 -5.24
N CYS A 301 -6.69 -3.38 -6.00
CA CYS A 301 -7.81 -3.87 -6.81
C CYS A 301 -7.70 -5.40 -6.92
N ALA A 302 -8.84 -6.11 -6.98
CA ALA A 302 -8.87 -7.56 -7.11
C ALA A 302 -8.14 -8.02 -8.39
N ASP A 303 -8.35 -7.31 -9.50
CA ASP A 303 -7.68 -7.56 -10.78
C ASP A 303 -6.16 -7.43 -10.69
N TYR A 304 -5.65 -6.51 -9.86
CA TYR A 304 -4.20 -6.39 -9.66
C TYR A 304 -3.65 -7.59 -8.90
N ILE A 305 -4.39 -8.07 -7.90
CA ILE A 305 -4.04 -9.30 -7.16
C ILE A 305 -4.06 -10.51 -8.10
N VAL A 306 -5.05 -10.63 -8.99
CA VAL A 306 -5.11 -11.68 -10.01
C VAL A 306 -3.86 -11.68 -10.88
N ARG A 307 -3.47 -10.51 -11.40
CA ARG A 307 -2.28 -10.35 -12.23
C ARG A 307 -1.00 -10.71 -11.49
N ASP A 308 -0.88 -10.33 -10.22
CA ASP A 308 0.30 -10.63 -9.41
C ASP A 308 0.40 -12.08 -9.02
N ILE A 309 -0.73 -12.74 -8.72
CA ILE A 309 -0.76 -14.20 -8.54
C ILE A 309 -0.31 -14.87 -9.84
N PHE A 310 -0.88 -14.48 -10.98
CA PHE A 310 -0.49 -15.04 -12.28
C PHE A 310 1.01 -14.86 -12.53
N ARG A 311 1.53 -13.64 -12.39
CA ARG A 311 2.95 -13.32 -12.57
C ARG A 311 3.85 -14.11 -11.62
N GLY A 312 3.42 -14.32 -10.38
CA GLY A 312 4.14 -15.13 -9.39
C GLY A 312 4.24 -16.61 -9.76
N GLU A 313 3.24 -17.16 -10.45
CA GLU A 313 3.24 -18.56 -10.87
C GLU A 313 3.86 -18.81 -12.25
N THR A 314 3.67 -17.88 -13.19
CA THR A 314 4.00 -18.12 -14.61
C THR A 314 5.16 -17.27 -15.12
N GLY A 315 5.62 -16.30 -14.34
CA GLY A 315 6.59 -15.29 -14.80
C GLY A 315 5.92 -14.17 -15.62
N TRP A 316 6.71 -13.51 -16.48
CA TRP A 316 6.30 -12.28 -17.17
C TRP A 316 5.68 -12.49 -18.55
N TRP A 317 5.89 -13.64 -19.18
CA TRP A 317 5.43 -13.89 -20.56
C TRP A 317 3.98 -14.34 -20.60
N ASP A 318 3.18 -13.74 -21.47
CA ASP A 318 1.74 -13.95 -21.60
C ASP A 318 1.35 -15.01 -22.65
N ARG A 319 2.36 -15.71 -23.20
CA ARG A 319 2.21 -16.75 -24.25
C ARG A 319 1.88 -16.22 -25.65
N ASN A 320 1.87 -14.90 -25.84
CA ASN A 320 1.82 -14.33 -27.19
C ASN A 320 3.25 -14.28 -27.78
N PRO A 321 3.53 -14.93 -28.92
CA PRO A 321 4.86 -14.88 -29.55
C PRO A 321 5.32 -13.48 -29.91
N THR A 322 4.41 -12.56 -30.24
CA THR A 322 4.78 -11.17 -30.56
C THR A 322 5.28 -10.39 -29.35
N HIS A 323 4.91 -10.82 -28.14
CA HIS A 323 5.34 -10.21 -26.88
C HIS A 323 6.60 -10.85 -26.30
N LEU A 324 7.04 -12.00 -26.83
CA LEU A 324 8.25 -12.68 -26.34
C LEU A 324 9.52 -11.92 -26.76
N HIS A 325 9.56 -11.49 -28.02
CA HIS A 325 10.64 -10.70 -28.62
C HIS A 325 10.03 -9.57 -29.46
N PRO A 326 9.45 -8.55 -28.82
CA PRO A 326 8.75 -7.49 -29.55
C PRO A 326 9.74 -6.68 -30.40
N ALA A 327 9.28 -6.25 -31.57
CA ALA A 327 9.96 -5.20 -32.33
C ALA A 327 9.92 -3.88 -31.53
N HIS A 328 10.78 -2.93 -31.91
CA HIS A 328 10.70 -1.57 -31.35
C HIS A 328 9.30 -1.00 -31.59
N PRO A 329 8.63 -0.39 -30.59
CA PRO A 329 7.27 0.13 -30.73
C PRO A 329 7.08 1.02 -31.96
N ASP A 330 7.99 1.97 -32.21
CA ASP A 330 7.94 2.85 -33.38
C ASP A 330 7.96 2.09 -34.73
N ALA A 331 8.74 1.02 -34.82
CA ALA A 331 8.84 0.24 -36.06
C ALA A 331 7.58 -0.61 -36.28
N ALA A 332 7.07 -1.23 -35.21
CA ALA A 332 5.82 -1.98 -35.24
C ALA A 332 4.63 -1.06 -35.60
N GLY A 333 4.54 0.09 -34.92
CA GLY A 333 3.50 1.08 -35.15
C GLY A 333 3.56 1.70 -36.55
N ALA A 334 4.76 2.04 -37.06
CA ALA A 334 4.92 2.49 -38.45
C ALA A 334 4.49 1.43 -39.47
N ALA A 335 4.83 0.15 -39.23
CA ALA A 335 4.41 -0.94 -40.11
C ALA A 335 2.89 -1.11 -40.12
N VAL A 336 2.24 -1.12 -38.94
CA VAL A 336 0.79 -1.20 -38.81
C VAL A 336 0.12 0.00 -39.47
N PHE A 337 0.59 1.22 -39.18
CA PHE A 337 0.06 2.45 -39.74
C PHE A 337 0.15 2.47 -41.27
N SER A 338 1.27 2.00 -41.85
CA SER A 338 1.44 1.94 -43.30
C SER A 338 0.47 0.98 -44.01
N ALA A 339 -0.14 0.05 -43.27
CA ALA A 339 -1.15 -0.86 -43.79
C ALA A 339 -2.58 -0.30 -43.71
N LEU A 340 -2.78 0.87 -43.08
CA LEU A 340 -4.09 1.52 -42.99
C LEU A 340 -4.40 2.33 -44.25
N GLU A 341 -5.46 1.96 -44.96
CA GLU A 341 -5.94 2.73 -46.12
C GLU A 341 -6.61 4.05 -45.70
N ASN A 342 -7.27 4.06 -44.53
CA ASN A 342 -7.99 5.23 -44.02
C ASN A 342 -7.80 5.38 -42.49
N PRO A 343 -6.72 6.04 -42.05
CA PRO A 343 -6.48 6.32 -40.62
C PRO A 343 -7.60 7.13 -39.95
N ALA A 344 -8.28 8.03 -40.67
CA ALA A 344 -9.36 8.84 -40.10
C ALA A 344 -10.55 7.98 -39.63
N ALA A 345 -10.87 6.91 -40.36
CA ALA A 345 -11.92 5.98 -39.95
C ALA A 345 -11.60 5.25 -38.63
N VAL A 346 -10.31 5.03 -38.31
CA VAL A 346 -9.90 4.44 -37.03
C VAL A 346 -10.18 5.41 -35.88
N LEU A 347 -9.89 6.70 -36.09
CA LEU A 347 -10.16 7.75 -35.10
C LEU A 347 -11.67 7.94 -34.88
N ASP A 348 -12.45 7.99 -35.96
CA ASP A 348 -13.91 8.08 -35.87
C ASP A 348 -14.49 6.87 -35.11
N ARG A 349 -13.96 5.66 -35.36
CA ARG A 349 -14.37 4.48 -34.62
C ARG A 349 -14.03 4.54 -33.13
N ALA A 350 -12.85 5.06 -32.78
CA ALA A 350 -12.48 5.28 -31.38
C ALA A 350 -13.44 6.28 -30.70
N ARG A 351 -13.83 7.36 -31.38
CA ARG A 351 -14.82 8.33 -30.89
C ARG A 351 -16.19 7.69 -30.67
N GLU A 352 -16.69 6.94 -31.64
CA GLU A 352 -17.96 6.20 -31.51
C GLU A 352 -17.96 5.26 -30.29
N LEU A 353 -16.88 4.50 -30.09
CA LEU A 353 -16.74 3.61 -28.93
C LEU A 353 -16.73 4.39 -27.62
N ALA A 354 -16.01 5.52 -27.58
CA ALA A 354 -16.00 6.39 -26.41
C ALA A 354 -17.38 6.96 -26.10
N GLU A 355 -18.14 7.40 -27.11
CA GLU A 355 -19.51 7.89 -26.98
C GLU A 355 -20.49 6.79 -26.49
N GLN A 356 -20.22 5.53 -26.83
CA GLN A 356 -20.96 4.36 -26.35
C GLN A 356 -20.61 3.96 -24.91
N GLY A 357 -19.62 4.61 -24.29
CA GLY A 357 -19.13 4.25 -22.95
C GLY A 357 -18.10 3.12 -22.94
N GLU A 358 -17.70 2.61 -24.11
CA GLU A 358 -16.68 1.56 -24.27
C GLU A 358 -15.26 2.15 -24.20
N THR A 359 -14.96 2.90 -23.14
CA THR A 359 -13.74 3.71 -23.01
C THR A 359 -12.46 2.88 -23.19
N GLN A 360 -12.37 1.70 -22.57
CA GLN A 360 -11.18 0.86 -22.68
C GLN A 360 -10.96 0.34 -24.10
N LEU A 361 -12.05 0.00 -24.81
CA LEU A 361 -11.97 -0.44 -26.20
C LEU A 361 -11.63 0.72 -27.14
N ALA A 362 -12.18 1.91 -26.90
CA ALA A 362 -11.80 3.13 -27.60
C ALA A 362 -10.29 3.42 -27.48
N LEU A 363 -9.73 3.26 -26.28
CA LEU A 363 -8.29 3.38 -26.04
C LEU A 363 -7.48 2.37 -26.87
N HIS A 364 -7.89 1.11 -26.91
CA HIS A 364 -7.21 0.10 -27.75
C HIS A 364 -7.26 0.44 -29.25
N VAL A 365 -8.36 1.04 -29.73
CA VAL A 365 -8.49 1.42 -31.14
C VAL A 365 -7.64 2.64 -31.48
N VAL A 366 -7.65 3.69 -30.66
CA VAL A 366 -6.86 4.91 -30.91
C VAL A 366 -5.36 4.66 -30.76
N ASP A 367 -4.94 3.71 -29.92
CA ASP A 367 -3.53 3.34 -29.72
C ASP A 367 -2.86 2.87 -31.02
N ILE A 368 -3.63 2.29 -31.96
CA ILE A 368 -3.15 1.93 -33.31
C ILE A 368 -2.60 3.16 -34.05
N LEU A 369 -3.25 4.31 -33.88
CA LEU A 369 -2.81 5.58 -34.48
C LEU A 369 -1.71 6.24 -33.65
N ALA A 370 -1.81 6.20 -32.33
CA ALA A 370 -0.84 6.82 -31.41
C ALA A 370 0.57 6.21 -31.53
N LEU A 371 0.67 4.93 -31.88
CA LEU A 371 1.94 4.25 -32.15
C LEU A 371 2.48 4.50 -33.56
N GLY A 372 1.70 5.12 -34.45
CA GLY A 372 2.09 5.47 -35.81
C GLY A 372 3.07 6.64 -35.88
N PRO A 373 3.61 6.96 -37.08
CA PRO A 373 4.52 8.08 -37.25
C PRO A 373 3.79 9.43 -37.20
N GLY A 374 4.35 10.38 -36.44
CA GLY A 374 3.92 11.78 -36.39
C GLY A 374 3.14 12.16 -35.12
N ASP A 375 3.13 13.46 -34.79
CA ASP A 375 2.45 14.01 -33.61
C ASP A 375 1.11 14.63 -34.03
N SER A 376 0.09 13.80 -34.28
CA SER A 376 -1.26 14.30 -34.56
C SER A 376 -1.90 14.81 -33.27
N ALA A 377 -2.16 16.11 -33.17
CA ALA A 377 -2.81 16.70 -31.99
C ALA A 377 -4.26 16.21 -31.74
N GLU A 378 -4.89 15.57 -32.74
CA GLU A 378 -6.24 15.00 -32.63
C GLU A 378 -6.28 13.55 -32.11
N VAL A 379 -5.14 12.84 -32.19
CA VAL A 379 -4.95 11.46 -31.69
C VAL A 379 -4.36 11.55 -30.30
#